data_AF-A0A960M7T8-F1
#
_entry.id   AF-A0A960M7T8-F1
#
_cell.length_a   1.000
_cell.length_b   1.000
_cell.length_c   1.000
_cell.angle_alpha   90.00
_cell.angle_beta   90.00
_cell.angle_gamma   90.00
#
_symmetry.space_group_name_H-M   'P 1'
#
loop_
_entity.id
_entity.type
_entity.pdbx_description
1 polymer ?
#
loop_
_entity_poly.entity_id
_entity_poly.type
_entity_poly.pdbx_seq_one_letter_code
_entity_poly.pdbx_strand_id
1 'polypeptide(L)'
;QDRKHVAETIPAGTIVRCVIVSGASVSTGIGTPVGCRKVLLKPTSNGWLPAGVRVALKDSLIMCSATANLAEERVYIRGDRMNLTYPDGYTITTEIAAYVSGEDGQEGVRCALIDKNWASTLWAGLASSVGEVGKAMQSHNPLMDLSKLGKTDTNFIINLDTLKQGGLQGGSTALDKMTEHLLKEKEKNAPFLILDSLRHVDLIFLHDCEIGESNMKEKMRIKRALEKEQRI
;
A
#
# COMPACT_ATOMS: atom_id res chain seq x y z
N GLN A 1 1.61 36.90 -23.06
CA GLN A 1 2.35 35.87 -22.27
C GLN A 1 1.88 36.00 -20.84
N ASP A 2 1.15 34.99 -20.35
CA ASP A 2 0.66 34.96 -18.97
C ASP A 2 1.83 34.61 -18.04
N ARG A 3 2.47 35.64 -17.46
CA ARG A 3 3.60 35.48 -16.55
C ARG A 3 3.05 35.44 -15.13
N LYS A 4 3.07 34.26 -14.50
CA LYS A 4 2.61 34.09 -13.12
C LYS A 4 3.76 34.25 -12.14
N HIS A 5 3.50 34.91 -11.01
CA HIS A 5 4.50 35.10 -9.97
C HIS A 5 4.49 33.92 -9.00
N VAL A 6 5.68 33.52 -8.52
CA VAL A 6 5.86 32.35 -7.65
C VAL A 6 5.23 32.52 -6.26
N ALA A 7 4.90 33.77 -5.88
CA ALA A 7 4.14 34.06 -4.67
C ALA A 7 2.64 33.71 -4.78
N GLU A 8 2.10 33.63 -5.98
CA GLU A 8 0.67 33.40 -6.23
C GLU A 8 0.41 32.01 -6.80
N THR A 9 1.37 31.47 -7.55
CA THR A 9 1.27 30.16 -8.20
C THR A 9 2.47 29.29 -7.86
N ILE A 10 2.21 28.04 -7.54
CA ILE A 10 3.19 26.98 -7.40
C ILE A 10 3.32 26.34 -8.78
N PRO A 11 4.43 26.52 -9.51
CA PRO A 11 4.57 25.93 -10.83
C PRO A 11 4.81 24.42 -10.75
N ALA A 12 4.45 23.74 -11.83
CA ALA A 12 4.79 22.35 -12.05
C ALA A 12 6.32 22.14 -11.99
N GLY A 13 6.74 20.99 -11.49
CA GLY A 13 8.15 20.67 -11.29
C GLY A 13 8.78 21.30 -10.05
N THR A 14 8.01 22.01 -9.22
CA THR A 14 8.46 22.40 -7.87
C THR A 14 8.78 21.14 -7.06
N ILE A 15 9.97 21.08 -6.47
CA ILE A 15 10.41 19.96 -5.62
C ILE A 15 10.44 20.42 -4.16
N VAL A 16 9.82 19.66 -3.27
CA VAL A 16 9.76 19.98 -1.83
C VAL A 16 10.24 18.78 -1.02
N ARG A 17 11.20 18.99 -0.12
CA ARG A 17 11.58 17.96 0.83
C ARG A 17 10.58 17.89 1.98
N CYS A 18 10.03 16.71 2.20
CA CYS A 18 8.97 16.43 3.15
C CYS A 18 9.37 15.32 4.11
N VAL A 19 8.70 15.28 5.26
CA VAL A 19 8.73 14.15 6.20
C VAL A 19 7.34 13.57 6.28
N ILE A 20 7.25 12.24 6.29
CA ILE A 20 5.99 11.53 6.56
C ILE A 20 5.67 11.68 8.05
N VAL A 21 4.59 12.38 8.39
CA VAL A 21 4.18 12.58 9.79
C VAL A 21 3.37 11.38 10.28
N SER A 22 2.40 10.94 9.48
CA SER A 22 1.56 9.79 9.79
C SER A 22 1.92 8.64 8.85
N GLY A 23 2.47 7.57 9.41
CA GLY A 23 2.59 6.30 8.70
C GLY A 23 1.21 5.72 8.36
N ALA A 24 1.19 4.71 7.49
CA ALA A 24 -0.05 4.02 7.11
C ALA A 24 0.20 2.57 6.74
N SER A 25 -0.69 1.66 7.18
CA SER A 25 -0.75 0.29 6.69
C SER A 25 -1.69 0.23 5.48
N VAL A 26 -1.13 -0.05 4.30
CA VAL A 26 -1.85 -0.02 3.03
C VAL A 26 -2.01 -1.44 2.51
N SER A 27 -3.25 -1.91 2.33
CA SER A 27 -3.54 -3.26 1.85
C SER A 27 -3.48 -3.32 0.33
N THR A 28 -3.04 -4.46 -0.21
CA THR A 28 -2.87 -4.72 -1.65
C THR A 28 -3.96 -5.62 -2.24
N GLY A 29 -5.14 -5.72 -1.60
CA GLY A 29 -6.20 -6.64 -2.01
C GLY A 29 -6.71 -6.40 -3.43
N ILE A 30 -6.98 -7.49 -4.16
CA ILE A 30 -7.46 -7.47 -5.54
C ILE A 30 -8.96 -7.13 -5.52
N GLY A 31 -9.28 -5.88 -5.87
CA GLY A 31 -10.66 -5.47 -6.12
C GLY A 31 -10.96 -4.08 -5.56
N THR A 32 -10.93 -3.06 -6.44
CA THR A 32 -11.29 -1.66 -6.13
C THR A 32 -10.19 -0.95 -5.30
N PRO A 33 -10.03 0.39 -5.31
CA PRO A 33 -9.04 1.11 -4.48
C PRO A 33 -9.39 1.07 -2.97
N VAL A 34 -9.62 -0.12 -2.43
CA VAL A 34 -9.83 -0.45 -1.01
C VAL A 34 -8.46 -0.46 -0.34
N GLY A 35 -7.77 0.66 -0.44
CA GLY A 35 -6.36 0.77 -0.09
C GLY A 35 -5.91 2.20 0.08
N CYS A 36 -6.63 3.19 -0.47
CA CYS A 36 -6.29 4.61 -0.32
C CYS A 36 -6.35 5.06 1.15
N ARG A 37 -5.25 4.89 1.88
CA ARG A 37 -5.09 5.43 3.22
C ARG A 37 -4.65 6.88 3.11
N LYS A 38 -5.17 7.71 4.01
CA LYS A 38 -4.74 9.11 4.11
C LYS A 38 -3.42 9.16 4.86
N VAL A 39 -2.44 9.81 4.25
CA VAL A 39 -1.10 10.01 4.80
C VAL A 39 -0.88 11.52 4.92
N LEU A 40 -0.23 11.94 5.98
CA LEU A 40 0.11 13.34 6.22
C LEU A 40 1.60 13.55 6.00
N LEU A 41 1.93 14.50 5.14
CA LEU A 41 3.30 14.94 4.89
C LEU A 41 3.50 16.36 5.42
N LYS A 42 4.67 16.61 6.00
CA LYS A 42 5.10 17.93 6.43
C LYS A 42 6.35 18.35 5.65
N PRO A 43 6.28 19.39 4.79
CA PRO A 43 7.45 20.00 4.20
C PRO A 43 8.43 20.52 5.25
N THR A 44 9.68 20.06 5.15
CA THR A 44 10.79 20.50 6.00
C THR A 44 11.50 21.71 5.40
N SER A 45 11.44 21.87 4.07
CA SER A 45 12.06 22.98 3.34
C SER A 45 11.06 23.72 2.46
N ASN A 46 11.48 24.90 2.00
CA ASN A 46 10.80 25.60 0.92
C ASN A 46 10.88 24.81 -0.39
N GLY A 47 9.91 25.02 -1.27
CA GLY A 47 9.90 24.44 -2.61
C GLY A 47 11.04 25.00 -3.45
N TRP A 48 11.67 24.12 -4.22
CA TRP A 48 12.79 24.45 -5.09
C TRP A 48 12.35 24.47 -6.54
N LEU A 49 12.68 25.57 -7.23
CA LEU A 49 12.52 25.71 -8.67
C LEU A 49 13.89 25.85 -9.35
N PRO A 50 13.98 25.50 -10.65
CA PRO A 50 15.11 25.88 -11.49
C PRO A 50 15.36 27.40 -11.40
N ALA A 51 16.63 27.81 -11.54
CA ALA A 51 17.11 29.19 -11.33
C ALA A 51 17.17 29.69 -9.87
N GLY A 52 17.04 28.79 -8.88
CA GLY A 52 17.27 29.12 -7.47
C GLY A 52 16.10 29.83 -6.77
N VAL A 53 14.96 29.94 -7.47
CA VAL A 53 13.72 30.51 -6.90
C VAL A 53 13.13 29.55 -5.88
N ARG A 54 12.57 30.11 -4.80
CA ARG A 54 11.98 29.36 -3.68
C ARG A 54 10.50 29.71 -3.51
N VAL A 55 9.68 28.68 -3.30
CA VAL A 55 8.27 28.84 -2.90
C VAL A 55 8.18 28.60 -1.39
N ALA A 56 7.53 29.51 -0.66
CA ALA A 56 7.30 29.36 0.77
C ALA A 56 6.25 28.27 1.04
N LEU A 57 6.71 27.03 1.19
CA LEU A 57 5.88 25.85 1.48
C LEU A 57 6.28 25.16 2.79
N LYS A 58 7.32 25.66 3.46
CA LYS A 58 7.83 25.10 4.71
C LYS A 58 6.74 25.11 5.79
N ASP A 59 6.71 24.05 6.60
CA ASP A 59 5.77 23.88 7.72
C ASP A 59 4.28 23.80 7.33
N SER A 60 3.95 23.73 6.04
CA SER A 60 2.59 23.39 5.59
C SER A 60 2.24 21.93 5.90
N LEU A 61 0.96 21.60 5.79
CA LEU A 61 0.47 20.22 5.95
C LEU A 61 -0.14 19.74 4.65
N ILE A 62 0.41 18.66 4.10
CA ILE A 62 -0.06 18.08 2.85
C ILE A 62 -0.77 16.77 3.16
N MET A 63 -2.06 16.72 2.81
CA MET A 63 -2.88 15.52 2.86
C MET A 63 -2.73 14.74 1.56
N CYS A 64 -2.37 13.48 1.69
CA CYS A 64 -2.12 12.59 0.57
C CYS A 64 -2.98 11.34 0.65
N SER A 65 -3.23 10.70 -0.49
CA SER A 65 -3.75 9.34 -0.60
C SER A 65 -2.62 8.39 -0.97
N ALA A 66 -2.51 7.27 -0.26
CA ALA A 66 -1.49 6.25 -0.46
C ALA A 66 -2.11 4.96 -1.02
N THR A 67 -1.55 4.44 -2.10
CA THR A 67 -1.97 3.19 -2.76
C THR A 67 -0.79 2.24 -2.83
N ALA A 68 -0.98 0.98 -2.43
CA ALA A 68 0.08 -0.02 -2.44
C ALA A 68 0.05 -0.86 -3.72
N ASN A 69 1.24 -1.22 -4.21
CA ASN A 69 1.44 -2.23 -5.22
C ASN A 69 2.38 -3.31 -4.67
N LEU A 70 1.84 -4.53 -4.56
CA LEU A 70 2.58 -5.68 -4.01
C LEU A 70 3.74 -6.10 -4.91
N ALA A 71 3.57 -6.03 -6.24
CA ALA A 71 4.57 -6.51 -7.19
C ALA A 71 5.89 -5.72 -7.11
N GLU A 72 5.81 -4.45 -6.69
CA GLU A 72 6.96 -3.56 -6.55
C GLU A 72 7.37 -3.33 -5.09
N GLU A 73 6.64 -3.89 -4.12
CA GLU A 73 6.79 -3.59 -2.69
C GLU A 73 6.77 -2.08 -2.40
N ARG A 74 5.96 -1.35 -3.16
CA ARG A 74 5.91 0.13 -3.16
C ARG A 74 4.55 0.67 -2.77
N VAL A 75 4.57 1.78 -2.05
CA VAL A 75 3.40 2.60 -1.77
C VAL A 75 3.51 3.91 -2.55
N TYR A 76 2.64 4.09 -3.53
CA TYR A 76 2.51 5.33 -4.28
C TYR A 76 1.68 6.33 -3.48
N ILE A 77 2.22 7.51 -3.27
CA ILE A 77 1.57 8.56 -2.50
C ILE A 77 1.26 9.72 -3.44
N ARG A 78 0.00 10.12 -3.46
CA ARG A 78 -0.50 11.24 -4.26
C ARG A 78 -1.00 12.36 -3.35
N GLY A 79 -0.51 13.58 -3.56
CA GLY A 79 -1.01 14.77 -2.90
C GLY A 79 -2.42 15.11 -3.36
N ASP A 80 -3.32 15.34 -2.42
CA ASP A 80 -4.70 15.77 -2.67
C ASP A 80 -4.88 17.26 -2.34
N ARG A 81 -4.47 17.67 -1.14
CA ARG A 81 -4.70 19.01 -0.59
C ARG A 81 -3.54 19.43 0.28
N MET A 82 -3.27 20.73 0.29
CA MET A 82 -2.24 21.35 1.11
C MET A 82 -2.84 22.50 1.90
N ASN A 83 -2.50 22.56 3.19
CA ASN A 83 -2.88 23.64 4.10
C ASN A 83 -1.64 24.46 4.44
N LEU A 84 -1.64 25.72 4.02
CA LEU A 84 -0.68 26.74 4.42
C LEU A 84 -1.23 27.48 5.63
N THR A 85 -0.53 27.45 6.75
CA THR A 85 -0.90 28.19 7.96
C THR A 85 0.08 29.33 8.14
N TYR A 86 -0.43 30.56 8.20
CA TYR A 86 0.38 31.74 8.48
C TYR A 86 0.55 31.94 9.98
N PRO A 87 1.61 32.64 10.43
CA PRO A 87 1.82 32.97 11.85
C PRO A 87 0.62 33.70 12.49
N ASP A 88 -0.14 34.44 11.68
CA ASP A 88 -1.33 35.19 12.10
C ASP A 88 -2.58 34.30 12.31
N GLY A 89 -2.46 32.98 12.11
CA GLY A 89 -3.55 32.01 12.29
C GLY A 89 -4.46 31.82 11.08
N TYR A 90 -4.28 32.61 10.02
CA TYR A 90 -4.98 32.40 8.76
C TYR A 90 -4.50 31.11 8.08
N THR A 91 -5.45 30.31 7.59
CA THR A 91 -5.16 29.07 6.85
C THR A 91 -5.68 29.18 5.44
N ILE A 92 -4.85 28.85 4.46
CA ILE A 92 -5.24 28.69 3.07
C ILE A 92 -5.18 27.21 2.70
N THR A 93 -6.31 26.67 2.24
CA THR A 93 -6.39 25.32 1.69
C THR A 93 -6.30 25.40 0.18
N THR A 94 -5.34 24.68 -0.39
CA THR A 94 -5.13 24.59 -1.84
C THR A 94 -5.25 23.13 -2.25
N GLU A 95 -6.06 22.83 -3.27
CA GLU A 95 -6.01 21.52 -3.92
C GLU A 95 -4.73 21.42 -4.74
N ILE A 96 -4.00 20.31 -4.59
CA ILE A 96 -2.72 20.12 -5.28
C ILE A 96 -2.72 18.79 -6.02
N ALA A 97 -1.93 18.73 -7.09
CA ALA A 97 -1.59 17.50 -7.76
C ALA A 97 -0.08 17.28 -7.68
N ALA A 98 0.33 16.34 -6.83
CA ALA A 98 1.72 16.00 -6.62
C ALA A 98 1.88 14.49 -6.42
N TYR A 99 3.08 13.99 -6.72
CA TYR A 99 3.49 12.64 -6.35
C TYR A 99 4.69 12.71 -5.42
N VAL A 100 4.96 11.60 -4.73
CA VAL A 100 6.09 11.48 -3.81
C VAL A 100 7.12 10.56 -4.42
N SER A 101 8.37 11.01 -4.40
CA SER A 101 9.55 10.22 -4.68
C SER A 101 10.15 9.73 -3.38
N GLY A 102 10.49 8.43 -3.34
CA GLY A 102 11.13 7.80 -2.21
C GLY A 102 12.58 8.26 -2.00
N GLU A 103 13.20 7.76 -0.94
CA GLU A 103 14.62 8.01 -0.62
C GLU A 103 15.57 7.53 -1.73
N ASP A 104 15.10 6.60 -2.56
CA ASP A 104 15.80 6.04 -3.71
C ASP A 104 15.57 6.82 -5.02
N GLY A 105 14.81 7.92 -4.98
CA GLY A 105 14.52 8.75 -6.14
C GLY A 105 13.52 8.15 -7.13
N GLN A 106 12.91 7.00 -6.81
CA GLN A 106 11.85 6.40 -7.61
C GLN A 106 10.47 6.85 -7.14
N GLU A 107 9.47 6.76 -8.01
CA GLU A 107 8.10 7.06 -7.63
C GLU A 107 7.62 6.11 -6.51
N GLY A 108 6.98 6.70 -5.50
CA GLY A 108 6.51 5.97 -4.33
C GLY A 108 7.62 5.64 -3.33
N VAL A 109 7.20 5.13 -2.18
CA VAL A 109 8.10 4.77 -1.08
C VAL A 109 8.17 3.26 -0.99
N ARG A 110 9.39 2.71 -1.02
CA ARG A 110 9.61 1.29 -0.75
C ARG A 110 9.24 0.99 0.70
N CYS A 111 8.41 -0.03 0.88
CA CYS A 111 7.86 -0.39 2.19
C CYS A 111 8.18 -1.85 2.52
N ALA A 112 8.23 -2.18 3.81
CA ALA A 112 8.34 -3.56 4.22
C ALA A 112 7.00 -4.28 3.97
N LEU A 113 7.09 -5.47 3.37
CA LEU A 113 5.98 -6.39 3.27
C LEU A 113 5.82 -7.12 4.59
N ILE A 114 4.64 -7.02 5.20
CA ILE A 114 4.30 -7.84 6.36
C ILE A 114 3.16 -8.77 5.96
N ASP A 115 3.53 -10.03 5.76
CA ASP A 115 2.57 -11.10 5.57
C ASP A 115 1.96 -11.49 6.92
N LYS A 116 0.63 -11.44 7.02
CA LYS A 116 -0.10 -12.03 8.16
C LYS A 116 0.04 -13.56 8.24
N ASN A 117 0.61 -14.18 7.20
CA ASN A 117 0.75 -15.63 7.05
C ASN A 117 2.07 -16.19 7.58
N TRP A 118 2.91 -15.43 8.30
CA TRP A 118 4.18 -15.96 8.81
C TRP A 118 4.00 -17.26 9.62
N ALA A 119 2.94 -17.35 10.43
CA ALA A 119 2.62 -18.56 11.17
C ALA A 119 2.11 -19.70 10.25
N SER A 120 1.20 -19.42 9.32
CA SER A 120 0.59 -20.46 8.46
C SER A 120 1.56 -21.01 7.41
N THR A 121 2.48 -20.20 6.88
CA THR A 121 3.54 -20.64 5.96
C THR A 121 4.62 -21.47 6.67
N LEU A 122 5.00 -21.11 7.91
CA LEU A 122 5.90 -21.93 8.74
C LEU A 122 5.28 -23.29 9.07
N TRP A 123 4.01 -23.33 9.47
CA TRP A 123 3.31 -24.59 9.72
C TRP A 123 3.13 -25.44 8.45
N ALA A 124 2.87 -24.82 7.30
CA ALA A 124 2.81 -25.52 6.01
C ALA A 124 4.18 -26.04 5.54
N GLY A 125 5.25 -25.27 5.77
CA GLY A 125 6.65 -25.65 5.47
C GLY A 125 7.18 -26.75 6.40
N LEU A 126 6.80 -26.72 7.68
CA LEU A 126 7.07 -27.81 8.60
C LEU A 126 6.27 -29.05 8.20
N ALA A 127 4.97 -28.91 7.89
CA ALA A 127 4.14 -30.02 7.42
C ALA A 127 4.65 -30.65 6.12
N SER A 128 5.19 -29.87 5.17
CA SER A 128 5.81 -30.42 3.95
C SER A 128 7.16 -31.10 4.23
N SER A 129 7.96 -30.59 5.17
CA SER A 129 9.20 -31.27 5.61
C SER A 129 8.93 -32.58 6.37
N VAL A 130 7.79 -32.72 7.06
CA VAL A 130 7.36 -34.00 7.65
C VAL A 130 6.76 -34.93 6.58
N GLY A 131 6.21 -34.38 5.49
CA GLY A 131 5.67 -35.13 4.36
C GLY A 131 6.72 -35.87 3.52
N GLU A 132 7.95 -35.34 3.40
CA GLU A 132 9.04 -36.02 2.68
C GLU A 132 9.81 -37.06 3.52
N VAL A 133 9.76 -36.97 4.85
CA VAL A 133 10.23 -38.06 5.74
C VAL A 133 9.21 -39.22 5.80
N GLY A 134 7.97 -38.99 5.35
CA GLY A 134 6.89 -39.99 5.32
C GLY A 134 7.06 -41.14 4.32
N LYS A 135 8.02 -41.07 3.39
CA LYS A 135 8.32 -42.19 2.46
C LYS A 135 9.38 -43.16 2.98
N ALA A 136 10.13 -42.80 4.02
CA ALA A 136 11.17 -43.68 4.59
C ALA A 136 10.69 -44.53 5.79
N MET A 137 9.49 -44.28 6.32
CA MET A 137 8.95 -45.00 7.49
C MET A 137 7.80 -45.97 7.16
N GLN A 138 7.77 -46.56 5.97
CA GLN A 138 6.84 -47.66 5.63
C GLN A 138 7.25 -49.02 6.21
N SER A 139 8.22 -49.08 7.12
CA SER A 139 8.60 -50.30 7.83
C SER A 139 8.68 -50.04 9.33
N HIS A 140 7.51 -50.08 9.98
CA HIS A 140 7.23 -50.51 11.36
C HIS A 140 6.13 -49.64 12.01
N ASN A 141 4.95 -50.25 12.23
CA ASN A 141 4.00 -49.85 13.28
C ASN A 141 4.67 -50.00 14.68
N PRO A 142 4.17 -49.41 15.80
CA PRO A 142 3.02 -48.50 16.01
C PRO A 142 3.28 -47.31 16.99
N LEU A 143 2.27 -46.45 17.18
CA LEU A 143 2.01 -45.62 18.38
C LEU A 143 3.11 -44.63 18.82
N MET A 144 3.01 -43.36 18.40
CA MET A 144 3.46 -42.25 19.26
C MET A 144 2.40 -41.14 19.32
N ASP A 145 2.05 -40.87 20.57
CA ASP A 145 1.03 -40.01 21.14
C ASP A 145 1.21 -38.53 20.76
N LEU A 146 0.31 -38.02 19.91
CA LEU A 146 0.24 -36.62 19.49
C LEU A 146 -0.65 -35.76 20.42
N SER A 147 -0.82 -36.14 21.69
CA SER A 147 -1.79 -35.49 22.59
C SER A 147 -1.21 -34.39 23.49
N LYS A 148 0.04 -33.94 23.29
CA LYS A 148 0.71 -33.02 24.23
C LYS A 148 1.44 -31.84 23.57
N LEU A 149 0.73 -31.02 22.81
CA LEU A 149 1.18 -29.64 22.60
C LEU A 149 0.01 -28.66 22.47
N GLY A 150 -0.35 -28.08 23.62
CA GLY A 150 -0.88 -26.71 23.73
C GLY A 150 -2.23 -26.41 23.05
N LYS A 151 -3.29 -26.49 23.85
CA LYS A 151 -4.59 -25.87 23.56
C LYS A 151 -4.42 -24.37 23.26
N THR A 152 -4.58 -23.97 22.00
CA THR A 152 -5.06 -22.63 21.63
C THR A 152 -5.91 -22.78 20.38
N ASP A 153 -7.19 -22.49 20.56
CA ASP A 153 -8.32 -22.61 19.64
C ASP A 153 -8.00 -22.50 18.15
N THR A 154 -7.80 -23.64 17.49
CA THR A 154 -8.20 -23.85 16.09
C THR A 154 -8.61 -25.31 15.94
N ASN A 155 -9.90 -25.56 15.67
CA ASN A 155 -10.39 -26.89 15.31
C ASN A 155 -9.84 -27.28 13.93
N PHE A 156 -8.57 -27.67 13.87
CA PHE A 156 -8.04 -28.47 12.77
C PHE A 156 -8.13 -29.94 13.19
N ILE A 157 -9.36 -30.46 13.23
CA ILE A 157 -9.57 -31.89 13.37
C ILE A 157 -9.28 -32.48 11.99
N ILE A 158 -8.01 -32.79 11.73
CA ILE A 158 -7.67 -33.81 10.73
C ILE A 158 -8.11 -35.13 11.36
N ASN A 159 -9.37 -35.49 11.16
CA ASN A 159 -9.84 -36.83 11.52
C ASN A 159 -9.16 -37.81 10.55
N LEU A 160 -8.10 -38.45 11.02
CA LEU A 160 -7.34 -39.46 10.30
C LEU A 160 -8.23 -40.67 9.91
N ASP A 161 -9.36 -40.86 10.60
CA ASP A 161 -10.39 -41.86 10.27
C ASP A 161 -11.17 -41.52 8.99
N THR A 162 -11.45 -40.25 8.71
CA THR A 162 -12.06 -39.82 7.44
C THR A 162 -11.11 -39.93 6.25
N LEU A 163 -9.79 -39.86 6.48
CA LEU A 163 -8.77 -40.06 5.44
C LEU A 163 -8.65 -41.53 5.05
N LYS A 164 -8.83 -42.46 6.00
CA LYS A 164 -8.84 -43.91 5.72
C LYS A 164 -10.14 -44.38 5.06
N GLN A 165 -11.28 -43.77 5.41
CA GLN A 165 -12.57 -44.11 4.78
C GLN A 165 -12.72 -43.53 3.36
N GLY A 166 -12.08 -42.40 3.06
CA GLY A 166 -12.11 -41.77 1.73
C GLY A 166 -11.18 -42.39 0.68
N GLY A 167 -10.30 -43.33 1.08
CA GLY A 167 -9.36 -43.98 0.16
C GLY A 167 -9.98 -45.05 -0.75
N LEU A 168 -11.24 -45.44 -0.53
CA LEU A 168 -11.87 -46.55 -1.27
C LEU A 168 -12.92 -46.13 -2.31
N GLN A 169 -13.35 -44.87 -2.36
CA GLN A 169 -14.36 -44.42 -3.34
C GLN A 169 -14.05 -43.02 -3.86
N GLY A 170 -13.48 -42.95 -5.07
CA GLY A 170 -13.61 -41.81 -5.99
C GLY A 170 -13.06 -40.46 -5.52
N GLY A 171 -11.73 -40.33 -5.48
CA GLY A 171 -11.05 -39.08 -5.12
C GLY A 171 -10.93 -38.05 -6.25
N SER A 172 -11.96 -37.23 -6.46
CA SER A 172 -11.80 -35.93 -7.17
C SER A 172 -12.60 -34.79 -6.53
N THR A 173 -13.88 -35.01 -6.23
CA THR A 173 -14.80 -33.90 -5.87
C THR A 173 -14.58 -33.30 -4.47
N ALA A 174 -14.01 -34.06 -3.52
CA ALA A 174 -13.73 -33.56 -2.17
C ALA A 174 -12.42 -32.74 -2.10
N LEU A 175 -11.41 -33.12 -2.90
CA LEU A 175 -10.16 -32.36 -3.03
C LEU A 175 -10.40 -31.03 -3.75
N ASP A 176 -11.26 -31.02 -4.77
CA ASP A 176 -11.60 -29.78 -5.50
C ASP A 176 -12.29 -28.77 -4.59
N LYS A 177 -13.25 -29.21 -3.75
CA LYS A 177 -13.93 -28.33 -2.77
C LYS A 177 -13.01 -27.87 -1.63
N MET A 178 -12.06 -28.69 -1.20
CA MET A 178 -11.04 -28.26 -0.22
C MET A 178 -10.06 -27.26 -0.85
N THR A 179 -9.69 -27.46 -2.12
CA THR A 179 -8.81 -26.54 -2.85
C THR A 179 -9.51 -25.20 -3.09
N GLU A 180 -10.80 -25.20 -3.43
CA GLU A 180 -11.61 -23.98 -3.55
C GLU A 180 -11.74 -23.23 -2.21
N HIS A 181 -11.96 -23.93 -1.09
CA HIS A 181 -12.02 -23.30 0.23
C HIS A 181 -10.66 -22.72 0.66
N LEU A 182 -9.56 -23.42 0.38
CA LEU A 182 -8.20 -22.95 0.67
C LEU A 182 -7.79 -21.77 -0.23
N LEU A 183 -8.27 -21.73 -1.49
CA LEU A 183 -8.09 -20.57 -2.37
C LEU A 183 -8.86 -19.35 -1.84
N LYS A 184 -10.13 -19.54 -1.44
CA LYS A 184 -10.98 -18.46 -0.96
C LYS A 184 -10.49 -17.83 0.35
N GLU A 185 -9.86 -18.61 1.23
CA GLU A 185 -9.24 -18.08 2.44
C GLU A 185 -7.92 -17.35 2.14
N LYS A 186 -7.13 -17.81 1.17
CA LYS A 186 -5.94 -17.09 0.70
C LYS A 186 -6.28 -15.76 0.04
N GLU A 187 -7.43 -15.65 -0.62
CA GLU A 187 -7.92 -14.39 -1.20
C GLU A 187 -8.38 -13.38 -0.13
N LYS A 188 -8.86 -13.84 1.03
CA LYS A 188 -9.44 -12.96 2.06
C LYS A 188 -8.39 -12.23 2.91
N ASN A 189 -7.17 -12.74 2.98
CA ASN A 189 -6.07 -12.12 3.70
C ASN A 189 -5.10 -11.44 2.72
N ALA A 190 -5.54 -10.32 2.14
CA ALA A 190 -4.65 -9.50 1.34
C ALA A 190 -3.46 -9.00 2.19
N PRO A 191 -2.22 -9.13 1.70
CA PRO A 191 -1.07 -8.60 2.41
C PRO A 191 -1.16 -7.08 2.53
N PHE A 192 -0.36 -6.54 3.45
CA PHE A 192 -0.28 -5.11 3.69
C PHE A 192 1.18 -4.64 3.70
N LEU A 193 1.39 -3.47 3.10
CA LEU A 193 2.65 -2.73 3.17
C LEU A 193 2.55 -1.71 4.30
N ILE A 194 3.57 -1.65 5.16
CA ILE A 194 3.66 -0.60 6.18
C ILE A 194 4.52 0.54 5.64
N LEU A 195 3.92 1.71 5.56
CA LEU A 195 4.62 2.97 5.38
C LEU A 195 5.00 3.52 6.76
N ASP A 196 6.29 3.53 7.06
CA ASP A 196 6.81 4.09 8.31
C ASP A 196 6.68 5.61 8.35
N SER A 197 6.42 6.14 9.53
CA SER A 197 6.50 7.57 9.81
C SER A 197 7.96 8.04 9.91
N LEU A 198 8.15 9.36 9.92
CA LEU A 198 9.43 10.05 10.08
C LEU A 198 10.45 9.86 8.95
N ARG A 199 10.07 9.22 7.85
CA ARG A 199 10.92 9.09 6.66
C ARG A 199 10.94 10.36 5.83
N HIS A 200 12.11 10.67 5.28
CA HIS A 200 12.31 11.81 4.39
C HIS A 200 11.98 11.43 2.95
N VAL A 201 11.14 12.23 2.30
CA VAL A 201 10.69 11.98 0.93
C VAL A 201 10.65 13.30 0.17
N ASP A 202 10.81 13.24 -1.14
CA ASP A 202 10.74 14.43 -1.98
C ASP A 202 9.39 14.45 -2.72
N LEU A 203 8.59 15.50 -2.49
CA LEU A 203 7.30 15.71 -3.12
C LEU A 203 7.47 16.60 -4.36
N ILE A 204 6.91 16.17 -5.48
CA ILE A 204 7.07 16.82 -6.78
C ILE A 204 5.69 17.21 -7.32
N PHE A 205 5.53 18.49 -7.64
CA PHE A 205 4.29 19.03 -8.20
C PHE A 205 4.15 18.70 -9.69
N LEU A 206 2.98 18.20 -10.09
CA LEU A 206 2.69 17.79 -11.47
C LEU A 206 2.12 18.93 -12.32
N HIS A 207 1.37 19.82 -11.70
CA HIS A 207 0.63 20.90 -12.38
C HIS A 207 0.80 22.22 -11.65
N ASP A 208 0.63 23.31 -12.39
CA ASP A 208 0.58 24.66 -11.82
C ASP A 208 -0.64 24.77 -10.91
N CYS A 209 -0.42 25.22 -9.67
CA CYS A 209 -1.45 25.35 -8.65
C CYS A 209 -1.50 26.80 -8.16
N GLU A 210 -2.66 27.46 -8.25
CA GLU A 210 -2.84 28.78 -7.65
C GLU A 210 -3.14 28.63 -6.16
N ILE A 211 -2.48 29.45 -5.33
CA ILE A 211 -2.63 29.37 -3.87
C ILE A 211 -4.05 29.84 -3.49
N GLY A 212 -4.80 28.99 -2.78
CA GLY A 212 -6.19 29.25 -2.40
C GLY A 212 -7.23 28.70 -3.37
N GLU A 213 -6.82 27.97 -4.40
CA GLU A 213 -7.74 27.36 -5.35
C GLU A 213 -8.35 26.04 -4.80
N SER A 214 -9.69 25.96 -4.80
CA SER A 214 -10.43 24.80 -4.27
C SER A 214 -10.99 23.84 -5.34
N ASN A 215 -10.93 24.19 -6.63
CA ASN A 215 -11.61 23.46 -7.72
C ASN A 215 -10.66 22.83 -8.75
N MET A 216 -9.45 22.46 -8.34
CA MET A 216 -8.43 21.92 -9.25
C MET A 216 -8.86 20.59 -9.88
N LYS A 217 -9.50 19.69 -9.11
CA LYS A 217 -9.92 18.37 -9.62
C LYS A 217 -10.87 18.48 -10.81
N GLU A 218 -11.77 19.47 -10.79
CA GLU A 218 -12.75 19.67 -11.86
C GLU A 218 -12.09 20.29 -13.09
N LYS A 219 -11.23 21.28 -12.93
CA LYS A 219 -10.44 21.83 -14.04
C LYS A 219 -9.59 20.76 -14.74
N MET A 220 -8.98 19.87 -13.96
CA MET A 220 -8.19 18.76 -14.50
C MET A 220 -9.05 17.73 -15.26
N ARG A 221 -10.27 17.47 -14.81
CA ARG A 221 -11.22 16.60 -15.52
C ARG A 221 -11.64 17.21 -16.85
N ILE A 222 -12.02 18.49 -16.85
CA ILE A 222 -12.41 19.23 -18.05
C ILE A 222 -11.25 19.30 -19.04
N LYS A 223 -10.02 19.61 -18.57
CA LYS A 223 -8.83 19.63 -19.41
C LYS A 223 -8.55 18.28 -20.06
N ARG A 224 -8.65 17.18 -19.31
CA ARG A 224 -8.50 15.82 -19.85
C ARG A 224 -9.61 15.44 -20.83
N ALA A 225 -10.82 15.96 -20.67
CA ALA A 225 -11.90 15.76 -21.62
C ALA A 225 -11.64 16.53 -22.93
N LEU A 226 -11.23 17.79 -22.83
CA LEU A 226 -10.84 18.63 -23.97
C LEU A 226 -9.64 18.04 -24.74
N GLU A 227 -8.60 17.56 -24.05
CA GLU A 227 -7.44 16.91 -24.67
C GLU A 227 -7.83 15.61 -25.40
N LYS A 228 -8.89 14.93 -24.98
CA LYS A 228 -9.41 13.74 -25.68
C LYS A 228 -10.19 14.12 -26.93
N GLU A 229 -11.01 15.18 -26.86
CA GLU A 229 -11.74 15.68 -28.02
C GLU A 229 -10.81 16.23 -29.11
N GLN A 230 -9.68 16.84 -28.73
CA GLN A 230 -8.66 17.34 -29.67
C GLN A 230 -7.82 16.23 -30.34
N ARG A 231 -7.88 15.00 -29.85
CA ARG A 231 -7.16 13.84 -30.41
C ARG A 231 -8.01 13.01 -31.39
N ILE A 232 -9.28 13.38 -31.57
CA ILE A 232 -10.21 12.80 -32.56
C ILE A 232 -10.26 13.72 -33.77
#